data_AF-A0A956GQP5-F1
#
_entry.id   AF-A0A956GQP5-F1
#
_cell.length_a   1.000
_cell.length_b   1.000
_cell.length_c   1.000
_cell.angle_alpha   90.00
_cell.angle_beta   90.00
_cell.angle_gamma   90.00
#
_symmetry.space_group_name_H-M   'P 1'
#
loop_
_entity.id
_entity.type
_entity.pdbx_description
1 polymer ?
#
loop_
_entity_poly.entity_id
_entity_poly.type
_entity_poly.pdbx_seq_one_letter_code
_entity_poly.pdbx_strand_id
1 'polypeptide(L)'
;MGVTAGTDYAIARKTTWIFPGAGIGPATAVLTRRTLFLFPHRAFSGHGNVRSRTTFTIGGQSPVVAIEALLAAPDTTPDGLEAQLRRWAADVQGPVVEDLQAYLRVRVFTGWLRRSVAFSKKASGYDLRPESVRPTKLELPAFLTLLSDRPGVEIK
;
A
#
# COMPACT_ATOMS: atom_id res chain seq x y z
N MET A 1 1.04 20.75 -11.97
CA MET A 1 -0.18 20.39 -11.22
C MET A 1 0.18 19.16 -10.42
N GLY A 2 0.07 19.22 -9.09
CA GLY A 2 0.45 18.11 -8.22
C GLY A 2 -0.48 16.91 -8.39
N VAL A 3 -0.04 15.77 -7.86
CA VAL A 3 -0.84 14.54 -7.82
C VAL A 3 -2.14 14.69 -7.02
N THR A 4 -3.20 14.03 -7.47
CA THR A 4 -4.53 14.10 -6.88
C THR A 4 -4.98 12.74 -6.32
N ALA A 5 -5.38 12.72 -5.04
CA ALA A 5 -5.92 11.51 -4.42
C ALA A 5 -7.21 11.05 -5.12
N GLY A 6 -7.36 9.75 -5.33
CA GLY A 6 -8.45 9.14 -6.07
C GLY A 6 -8.32 9.19 -7.59
N THR A 7 -7.45 10.06 -8.11
CA THR A 7 -7.20 10.16 -9.56
C THR A 7 -5.85 9.55 -9.94
N ASP A 8 -4.79 9.91 -9.21
CA ASP A 8 -3.42 9.46 -9.48
C ASP A 8 -2.96 8.41 -8.46
N TYR A 9 -3.42 8.55 -7.22
CA TYR A 9 -3.04 7.66 -6.13
C TYR A 9 -4.12 7.52 -5.05
N ALA A 10 -3.98 6.51 -4.20
CA ALA A 10 -4.69 6.39 -2.93
C ALA A 10 -3.69 5.93 -1.86
N ILE A 11 -3.83 6.44 -0.63
CA ILE A 11 -2.90 6.13 0.48
C ILE A 11 -3.68 5.58 1.67
N ALA A 12 -3.17 4.49 2.25
CA ALA A 12 -3.52 4.08 3.59
C ALA A 12 -2.29 4.28 4.48
N ARG A 13 -2.34 5.28 5.36
CA ARG A 13 -1.20 5.66 6.21
C ARG A 13 -0.72 4.53 7.11
N LYS A 14 -1.66 3.67 7.52
CA LYS A 14 -1.42 2.55 8.41
C LYS A 14 -2.21 1.32 7.96
N THR A 15 -1.49 0.31 7.50
CA THR A 15 -1.98 -1.06 7.35
C THR A 15 -1.02 -2.02 8.05
N THR A 16 -1.45 -3.25 8.32
CA THR A 16 -0.55 -4.31 8.78
C THR A 16 -0.28 -5.23 7.61
N TRP A 17 0.99 -5.59 7.39
CA TRP A 17 1.38 -6.48 6.31
C TRP A 17 2.43 -7.49 6.76
N ILE A 18 2.52 -8.61 6.03
CA ILE A 18 3.57 -9.60 6.18
C ILE A 18 4.60 -9.36 5.09
N PHE A 19 5.80 -8.99 5.51
CA PHE A 19 6.93 -8.68 4.63
C PHE A 19 7.85 -9.90 4.55
N PRO A 20 8.00 -10.53 3.37
CA PRO A 20 8.93 -11.64 3.18
C PRO A 20 10.33 -11.28 3.69
N GLY A 21 10.91 -12.13 4.53
CA GLY A 21 12.23 -11.91 5.14
C GLY A 21 12.28 -10.90 6.29
N ALA A 22 11.39 -9.90 6.34
CA ALA A 22 11.36 -8.88 7.39
C ALA A 22 10.35 -9.16 8.53
N GLY A 23 9.34 -10.00 8.28
CA GLY A 23 8.31 -10.37 9.27
C GLY A 23 7.04 -9.53 9.19
N ILE A 24 6.27 -9.43 10.28
CA ILE A 24 4.96 -8.75 10.29
C ILE A 24 5.05 -7.38 10.95
N GLY A 25 4.36 -6.38 10.41
CA GLY A 25 4.30 -5.08 11.06
C GLY A 25 3.45 -4.03 10.37
N PRO A 26 3.34 -2.84 10.97
CA PRO A 26 2.64 -1.71 10.37
C PRO A 26 3.41 -1.15 9.17
N ALA A 27 2.67 -0.61 8.22
CA ALA A 27 3.15 -0.13 6.94
C ALA A 27 2.30 1.02 6.41
N THR A 28 2.88 1.82 5.52
CA THR A 28 2.11 2.72 4.64
C THR A 28 1.91 2.04 3.30
N ALA A 29 0.65 1.98 2.85
CA ALA A 29 0.32 1.52 1.53
C ALA A 29 0.05 2.72 0.62
N VAL A 30 0.66 2.74 -0.56
CA VAL A 30 0.35 3.69 -1.63
C VAL A 30 -0.05 2.89 -2.86
N LEU A 31 -1.26 3.14 -3.32
CA LEU A 31 -1.80 2.58 -4.54
C LEU A 31 -1.71 3.65 -5.61
N THR A 32 -0.97 3.39 -6.68
CA THR A 32 -1.03 4.18 -7.92
C THR A 32 -1.98 3.49 -8.89
N ARG A 33 -2.18 4.06 -10.09
CA ARG A 33 -2.96 3.40 -11.15
C ARG A 33 -2.42 2.02 -11.55
N ARG A 34 -1.12 1.80 -11.43
CA ARG A 34 -0.43 0.59 -11.92
C ARG A 34 0.12 -0.29 -10.82
N THR A 35 0.42 0.25 -9.64
CA THR A 35 1.27 -0.47 -8.68
C THR A 35 0.82 -0.20 -7.25
N LEU A 36 0.78 -1.28 -6.46
CA LEU A 36 0.65 -1.24 -5.02
C LEU A 36 2.06 -1.23 -4.41
N PHE A 37 2.34 -0.19 -3.63
CA PHE A 37 3.54 -0.08 -2.81
C PHE A 37 3.18 -0.22 -1.34
N LEU A 38 3.94 -1.01 -0.60
CA LEU A 38 3.82 -1.15 0.84
C LEU A 38 5.19 -0.94 1.48
N PHE A 39 5.32 0.13 2.26
CA PHE A 39 6.54 0.46 2.97
C PHE A 39 6.39 0.11 4.45
N PRO A 40 7.14 -0.86 4.99
CA PRO A 40 7.10 -1.18 6.40
C PRO A 40 7.56 0.02 7.22
N HIS A 41 6.90 0.33 8.34
CA HIS A 41 7.44 1.29 9.33
C HIS A 41 8.38 0.59 10.28
N ARG A 42 7.94 -0.59 10.72
CA ARG A 42 8.69 -1.53 11.54
C ARG A 42 8.20 -2.93 11.22
N ALA A 43 9.07 -3.92 11.31
CA ALA A 43 8.71 -5.32 11.17
C ALA A 43 9.29 -6.14 12.33
N PHE A 44 8.52 -7.12 12.77
CA PHE A 44 8.92 -8.07 13.78
C PHE A 44 9.13 -9.43 13.12
N SER A 45 10.35 -9.94 13.23
CA SER A 45 10.71 -11.29 12.82
C SER A 45 11.24 -12.07 14.01
N GLY A 46 11.11 -13.40 13.95
CA GLY A 46 11.61 -14.29 14.98
C GLY A 46 12.19 -15.55 14.36
N HIS A 47 13.33 -15.98 14.89
CA HIS A 47 13.94 -17.27 14.57
C HIS A 47 14.47 -17.89 15.86
N GLY A 48 13.95 -19.07 16.24
CA GLY A 48 14.20 -19.66 17.55
C GLY A 48 13.77 -18.73 18.70
N ASN A 49 14.69 -18.46 19.63
CA ASN A 49 14.47 -17.56 20.77
C ASN A 49 14.81 -16.08 20.49
N VAL A 50 15.28 -15.76 19.29
CA VAL A 50 15.65 -14.39 18.92
C VAL A 50 14.47 -13.68 18.28
N ARG A 51 14.07 -12.54 18.87
CA ARG A 51 13.11 -11.61 18.29
C ARG A 51 13.84 -10.38 17.79
N SER A 52 13.73 -10.10 16.50
CA SER A 52 14.27 -8.88 15.90
C SER A 52 13.15 -7.90 15.61
N ARG A 53 13.41 -6.63 15.91
CA ARG A 53 12.55 -5.51 15.56
C ARG A 53 13.35 -4.56 14.69
N THR A 54 13.01 -4.51 13.41
CA THR A 54 13.63 -3.60 12.46
C THR A 54 12.73 -2.39 12.25
N THR A 55 13.30 -1.19 12.34
CA THR A 55 12.63 0.06 11.95
C THR A 55 13.15 0.47 10.59
N PHE A 56 12.27 0.93 9.71
CA PHE A 56 12.61 1.28 8.34
C PHE A 56 12.43 2.78 8.12
N THR A 57 13.27 3.31 7.24
CA THR A 57 13.23 4.70 6.79
C THR A 57 13.38 4.76 5.28
N ILE A 58 12.78 5.76 4.66
CA ILE A 58 12.94 6.10 3.23
C ILE A 58 13.21 7.60 3.16
N GLY A 59 14.11 8.03 2.27
CA GLY A 59 14.51 9.45 2.21
C GLY A 59 14.99 10.03 3.54
N GLY A 60 15.52 9.19 4.44
CA GLY A 60 15.96 9.60 5.78
C GLY A 60 14.86 9.79 6.83
N GLN A 61 13.59 9.51 6.50
CA GLN A 61 12.44 9.74 7.38
C GLN A 61 11.59 8.47 7.56
N SER A 62 10.63 8.50 8.50
CA SER A 62 9.63 7.43 8.59
C SER A 62 8.80 7.38 7.29
N PRO A 63 8.42 6.20 6.79
CA PRO A 63 7.81 6.09 5.47
C PRO A 63 6.56 6.91 5.25
N VAL A 64 5.68 6.99 6.26
CA VAL A 64 4.47 7.81 6.16
C VAL A 64 4.80 9.29 5.93
N VAL A 65 5.79 9.83 6.65
CA VAL A 65 6.18 11.24 6.58
C VAL A 65 6.81 11.55 5.22
N ALA A 66 7.73 10.71 4.76
CA ALA A 66 8.38 10.91 3.46
C ALA A 66 7.38 10.85 2.30
N ILE A 67 6.45 9.90 2.34
CA ILE A 67 5.40 9.76 1.32
C ILE A 67 4.45 10.96 1.35
N GLU A 68 4.01 11.40 2.53
CA GLU A 68 3.14 12.57 2.63
C GLU A 68 3.84 13.85 2.13
N ALA A 69 5.13 14.02 2.42
CA ALA A 69 5.91 15.14 1.89
C ALA A 69 5.99 15.09 0.35
N LEU A 70 6.22 13.91 -0.23
CA LEU A 70 6.22 13.72 -1.69
C LEU A 70 4.86 14.02 -2.33
N LEU A 71 3.76 13.57 -1.70
CA LEU A 71 2.40 13.79 -2.18
C LEU A 71 1.96 15.26 -2.04
N ALA A 72 2.51 15.98 -1.07
CA ALA A 72 2.23 17.41 -0.86
C ALA A 72 3.07 18.33 -1.78
N ALA A 73 4.13 17.80 -2.40
CA ALA A 73 5.00 18.60 -3.26
C ALA A 73 4.28 18.97 -4.58
N PRO A 74 4.20 20.27 -4.93
CA PRO A 74 3.37 20.77 -6.04
C PRO A 74 3.89 20.39 -7.43
N ASP A 75 5.16 20.01 -7.52
CA ASP A 75 5.88 19.57 -8.70
C ASP A 75 5.85 18.04 -8.89
N THR A 76 5.32 17.29 -7.93
CA THR A 76 5.16 15.84 -8.06
C THR A 76 4.12 15.53 -9.14
N THR A 77 4.59 14.92 -10.22
CA THR A 77 3.74 14.35 -11.28
C THR A 77 3.39 12.88 -10.97
N PRO A 78 2.35 12.29 -11.59
CA PRO A 78 2.02 10.88 -11.38
C PRO A 78 3.18 9.92 -11.69
N ASP A 79 3.91 10.15 -12.79
CA ASP A 79 5.08 9.34 -13.14
C ASP A 79 6.25 9.61 -12.19
N GLY A 80 6.45 10.86 -11.76
CA GLY A 80 7.45 11.23 -10.76
C GLY A 80 7.20 10.57 -9.40
N LEU A 81 5.94 10.51 -8.97
CA LEU A 81 5.51 9.79 -7.78
C LEU A 81 5.89 8.31 -7.89
N GLU A 82 5.51 7.63 -8.97
CA GLU A 82 5.79 6.20 -9.13
C GLU A 82 7.30 5.93 -9.20
N ALA A 83 8.05 6.74 -9.95
CA ALA A 83 9.51 6.63 -10.05
C ALA A 83 10.19 6.78 -8.68
N GLN A 84 9.77 7.77 -7.90
CA GLN A 84 10.33 8.03 -6.57
C GLN A 84 9.99 6.91 -5.58
N LEU A 85 8.74 6.39 -5.59
CA LEU A 85 8.36 5.25 -4.76
C LEU A 85 9.14 3.99 -5.14
N ARG A 86 9.33 3.72 -6.44
CA ARG A 86 10.16 2.59 -6.91
C ARG A 86 11.61 2.72 -6.45
N ARG A 87 12.18 3.92 -6.54
CA ARG A 87 13.54 4.20 -6.04
C ARG A 87 13.65 3.90 -4.55
N TRP A 88 12.76 4.45 -3.73
CA TRP A 88 12.74 4.15 -2.29
C TRP A 88 12.53 2.66 -1.98
N ALA A 89 11.72 1.96 -2.78
CA ALA A 89 11.50 0.54 -2.60
C ALA A 89 12.74 -0.31 -2.96
N ALA A 90 13.58 0.15 -3.88
CA ALA A 90 14.85 -0.49 -4.21
C ALA A 90 15.94 -0.24 -3.16
N ASP A 91 15.91 0.93 -2.52
CA ASP A 91 16.92 1.35 -1.52
C ASP A 91 16.72 0.70 -0.14
N VAL A 92 15.54 0.11 0.12
CA VAL A 92 15.17 -0.45 1.43
C VAL A 92 14.85 -1.92 1.29
N GLN A 93 15.35 -2.75 2.22
CA GLN A 93 14.92 -4.15 2.29
C GLN A 93 13.50 -4.25 2.86
N GLY A 94 12.64 -5.04 2.22
CA GLY A 94 11.32 -5.38 2.76
C GLY A 94 10.10 -4.64 2.23
N PRO A 95 10.14 -3.51 1.49
CA PRO A 95 8.96 -3.01 0.80
C PRO A 95 8.37 -4.07 -0.15
N VAL A 96 7.05 -4.07 -0.29
CA VAL A 96 6.35 -4.89 -1.29
C VAL A 96 5.94 -3.96 -2.43
N VAL A 97 6.30 -4.35 -3.65
CA VAL A 97 5.95 -3.65 -4.89
C VAL A 97 5.26 -4.65 -5.80
N GLU A 98 3.96 -4.45 -6.01
CA GLU A 98 3.11 -5.38 -6.75
C GLU A 98 2.43 -4.67 -7.90
N ASP A 99 2.59 -5.21 -9.11
CA ASP A 99 1.84 -4.74 -10.28
C ASP A 99 0.37 -5.04 -10.08
N LEU A 100 -0.48 -4.02 -10.21
CA LEU A 100 -1.90 -4.21 -10.11
C LEU A 100 -2.43 -5.13 -11.20
N GLN A 101 -1.86 -5.15 -12.41
CA GLN A 101 -2.28 -6.07 -13.47
C GLN A 101 -2.18 -7.54 -13.07
N ALA A 102 -1.32 -7.89 -12.12
CA ALA A 102 -1.23 -9.26 -11.59
C ALA A 102 -2.46 -9.66 -10.75
N TYR A 103 -3.23 -8.69 -10.25
CA TYR A 103 -4.45 -8.95 -9.48
C TYR A 103 -5.68 -8.99 -10.40
N LEU A 104 -6.25 -10.18 -10.53
CA LEU A 104 -7.47 -10.43 -11.30
C LEU A 104 -8.73 -9.89 -10.62
N ARG A 105 -8.70 -9.72 -9.29
CA ARG A 105 -9.84 -9.24 -8.51
C ARG A 105 -9.40 -8.32 -7.40
N VAL A 106 -10.21 -7.29 -7.18
CA VAL A 106 -10.04 -6.38 -6.03
C VAL A 106 -11.39 -6.24 -5.33
N ARG A 107 -11.42 -6.45 -4.02
CA ARG A 107 -12.63 -6.28 -3.22
C ARG A 107 -12.46 -5.14 -2.24
N VAL A 108 -13.35 -4.16 -2.33
CA VAL A 108 -13.40 -3.04 -1.41
C VAL A 108 -14.54 -3.27 -0.42
N PHE A 109 -14.20 -3.49 0.84
CA PHE A 109 -15.15 -3.55 1.94
C PHE A 109 -15.32 -2.16 2.52
N THR A 110 -16.54 -1.64 2.51
CA THR A 110 -16.91 -0.28 2.92
C THR A 110 -17.69 -0.23 4.24
N GLY A 111 -17.96 -1.40 4.83
CA GLY A 111 -18.78 -1.54 6.03
C GLY A 111 -18.29 -0.75 7.25
N TRP A 112 -19.19 -0.50 8.19
CA TRP A 112 -18.88 0.21 9.44
C TRP A 112 -17.83 -0.57 10.26
N LEU A 113 -18.04 -1.88 10.43
CA LEU A 113 -17.18 -2.75 11.25
C LEU A 113 -15.81 -3.04 10.62
N ARG A 114 -15.71 -2.99 9.28
CA ARG A 114 -14.48 -3.30 8.56
C ARG A 114 -14.39 -2.49 7.27
N ARG A 115 -13.29 -1.74 7.14
CA ARG A 115 -12.87 -1.08 5.89
C ARG A 115 -11.56 -1.70 5.43
N SER A 116 -11.56 -2.30 4.24
CA SER A 116 -10.37 -2.92 3.69
C SER A 116 -10.45 -3.08 2.18
N VAL A 117 -9.32 -2.97 1.51
CA VAL A 117 -9.13 -3.31 0.09
C VAL A 117 -8.32 -4.59 0.03
N ALA A 118 -8.93 -5.66 -0.45
CA ALA A 118 -8.29 -6.96 -0.62
C ALA A 118 -7.98 -7.20 -2.09
N PHE A 119 -6.75 -7.63 -2.38
CA PHE A 119 -6.28 -7.91 -3.73
C PHE A 119 -6.13 -9.43 -3.88
N SER A 120 -6.54 -9.99 -5.01
CA SER A 120 -6.47 -11.44 -5.27
C SER A 120 -5.92 -11.70 -6.66
N LYS A 121 -4.92 -12.58 -6.75
CA LYS A 121 -4.37 -13.07 -8.02
C LYS A 121 -5.19 -14.24 -8.60
N LYS A 122 -6.19 -14.74 -7.86
CA LYS A 122 -7.05 -15.85 -8.29
C LYS A 122 -8.23 -15.37 -9.13
N ALA A 123 -8.58 -16.19 -10.13
CA ALA A 123 -9.77 -16.00 -10.95
C ALA A 123 -11.08 -16.23 -10.15
N SER A 124 -11.07 -17.19 -9.20
CA SER A 124 -12.20 -17.49 -8.32
C SER A 124 -11.80 -17.50 -6.84
N GLY A 125 -12.74 -17.10 -5.98
CA GLY A 125 -12.46 -16.91 -4.55
C GLY A 125 -11.51 -15.74 -4.27
N TYR A 126 -11.08 -15.62 -3.01
CA TYR A 126 -10.09 -14.64 -2.57
C TYR A 126 -9.02 -15.36 -1.75
N ASP A 127 -7.78 -14.89 -1.86
CA ASP A 127 -6.76 -15.28 -0.90
C ASP A 127 -7.18 -14.75 0.49
N LEU A 128 -7.51 -15.67 1.40
CA LEU A 128 -7.88 -15.36 2.79
C LEU A 128 -6.69 -14.89 3.64
N ARG A 129 -5.58 -14.50 2.99
CA ARG A 129 -4.41 -14.00 3.68
C ARG A 129 -4.71 -12.63 4.29
N PRO A 130 -3.99 -12.21 5.34
CA PRO A 130 -4.12 -10.88 5.93
C PRO A 130 -3.70 -9.73 5.00
N GLU A 131 -3.39 -10.01 3.73
CA GLU A 131 -2.97 -9.12 2.65
C GLU A 131 -4.10 -8.21 2.18
N SER A 132 -4.60 -7.37 3.09
CA SER A 132 -5.56 -6.32 2.76
C SER A 132 -5.05 -4.98 3.25
N VAL A 133 -5.17 -3.98 2.39
CA VAL A 133 -4.91 -2.59 2.76
C VAL A 133 -6.10 -2.11 3.58
N ARG A 134 -5.87 -1.48 4.74
CA ARG A 134 -6.93 -1.03 5.65
C ARG A 134 -7.03 0.50 5.68
N PRO A 135 -7.64 1.13 4.66
CA PRO A 135 -7.86 2.57 4.69
C PRO A 135 -8.82 2.96 5.80
N THR A 136 -8.59 4.12 6.41
CA THR A 136 -9.53 4.77 7.33
C THR A 136 -10.77 5.26 6.58
N LYS A 137 -11.78 5.74 7.32
CA LYS A 137 -13.00 6.34 6.73
C LYS A 137 -12.68 7.51 5.79
N LEU A 138 -11.63 8.29 6.10
CA LEU A 138 -11.21 9.45 5.31
C LEU A 138 -10.40 9.06 4.07
N GLU A 139 -9.71 7.91 4.10
CA GLU A 139 -8.87 7.45 3.00
C GLU A 139 -9.64 6.60 1.97
N LEU A 140 -10.67 5.89 2.43
CA LEU A 140 -11.47 4.98 1.61
C LEU A 140 -12.03 5.61 0.31
N PRO A 141 -12.54 6.87 0.30
CA PRO A 141 -13.04 7.48 -0.93
C PRO A 141 -12.02 7.50 -2.06
N ALA A 142 -10.75 7.79 -1.76
CA ALA A 142 -9.68 7.79 -2.77
C ALA A 142 -9.46 6.39 -3.38
N PHE A 143 -9.55 5.32 -2.57
CA PHE A 143 -9.46 3.96 -3.09
C PHE A 143 -10.65 3.60 -3.98
N LEU A 144 -11.86 4.03 -3.61
CA LEU A 144 -13.07 3.77 -4.40
C LEU A 144 -13.00 4.47 -5.76
N THR A 145 -12.59 5.74 -5.79
CA THR A 145 -12.45 6.49 -7.05
C THR A 145 -11.33 5.90 -7.91
N LEU A 146 -10.16 5.60 -7.33
CA LEU A 146 -9.02 5.11 -8.11
C LEU A 146 -9.29 3.71 -8.72
N LEU A 147 -10.11 2.91 -8.06
CA LEU A 147 -10.43 1.55 -8.48
C LEU A 147 -11.76 1.44 -9.23
N SER A 148 -12.59 2.48 -9.33
CA SER A 148 -13.94 2.38 -9.89
C SER A 148 -13.97 1.81 -11.32
N ASP A 149 -12.96 2.17 -12.10
CA ASP A 149 -12.92 1.87 -13.54
C ASP A 149 -12.16 0.56 -13.83
N ARG A 150 -11.66 -0.11 -12.79
CA ARG A 150 -10.87 -1.32 -12.94
C ARG A 150 -11.79 -2.55 -13.10
N PRO A 151 -11.59 -3.38 -14.14
CA PRO A 151 -12.33 -4.63 -14.28
C PRO A 151 -12.04 -5.58 -13.11
N GLY A 152 -13.07 -6.31 -12.65
CA GLY A 152 -12.93 -7.26 -11.54
C GLY A 152 -12.95 -6.63 -10.14
N VAL A 153 -13.36 -5.35 -10.03
CA VAL A 153 -13.59 -4.70 -8.73
C VAL A 153 -14.98 -5.02 -8.20
N GLU A 154 -15.04 -5.45 -6.94
CA GLU A 154 -16.28 -5.67 -6.19
C GLU A 154 -16.34 -4.75 -4.98
N ILE A 155 -17.40 -3.94 -4.89
CA ILE A 155 -17.67 -3.08 -3.73
C ILE A 155 -18.70 -3.79 -2.85
N LYS A 156 -18.37 -3.97 -1.56
CA LYS A 156 -19.19 -4.64 -0.56
C LYS A 156 -19.38 -3.82 0.71
#